data_AF-A0A1F4A529-F1
#
_entry.id   AF-A0A1F4A529-F1
#
_cell.length_a   1.000
_cell.length_b   1.000
_cell.length_c   1.000
_cell.angle_alpha   90.00
_cell.angle_beta   90.00
_cell.angle_gamma   90.00
#
_symmetry.space_group_name_H-M   'P 1'
#
loop_
_entity.id
_entity.type
_entity.pdbx_description
1 polymer ?
#
loop_
_entity_poly.entity_id
_entity_poly.type
_entity_poly.pdbx_seq_one_letter_code
_entity_poly.pdbx_strand_id
1 'polypeptide(L)' 'MIFTNPSGAPELACDECGCRWFDRMTNTCYECAAAVTPEALAEYQRALETFQAQRAAAPDNSPERPRP' A
#
# COMPACT_ATOMS: atom_id res chain seq x y z
N MET A 1 -8.96 -5.07 -1.79
CA MET A 1 -8.89 -4.06 -2.86
C MET A 1 -7.68 -3.16 -2.66
N ILE A 2 -7.07 -2.70 -3.74
CA ILE A 2 -5.99 -1.70 -3.71
C ILE A 2 -6.52 -0.39 -4.26
N PHE A 3 -6.23 0.71 -3.58
CA PHE A 3 -6.59 2.06 -4.05
C PHE A 3 -5.36 2.95 -4.04
N THR A 4 -5.41 4.02 -4.83
CA THR A 4 -4.32 4.98 -4.93
C THR A 4 -4.60 6.16 -4.01
N ASN A 5 -3.66 6.46 -3.12
CA ASN A 5 -3.74 7.61 -2.26
C ASN A 5 -3.50 8.92 -3.05
N PRO A 6 -3.80 10.11 -2.50
CA PRO A 6 -3.62 11.38 -3.22
C PRO A 6 -2.15 11.67 -3.58
N SER A 7 -1.19 11.01 -2.95
CA SER A 7 0.24 11.06 -3.31
C SER A 7 0.61 10.09 -4.44
N GLY A 8 -0.36 9.33 -4.98
CA GLY A 8 -0.16 8.34 -6.03
C GLY A 8 0.27 6.95 -5.53
N ALA A 9 0.45 6.76 -4.22
CA ALA A 9 0.93 5.49 -3.67
C ALA A 9 -0.21 4.48 -3.54
N PRO A 10 0.01 3.20 -3.92
CA PRO A 10 -0.98 2.16 -3.70
C PRO A 10 -1.07 1.84 -2.20
N GLU A 11 -2.30 1.71 -1.72
CA GLU A 11 -2.63 1.33 -0.36
C GLU A 11 -3.60 0.13 -0.39
N LEU A 12 -3.40 -0.82 0.52
CA LEU A 12 -4.28 -1.98 0.67
C LEU A 12 -5.48 -1.59 1.54
N ALA A 13 -6.69 -2.00 1.11
CA ALA A 13 -7.92 -1.94 1.89
C ALA A 13 -8.67 -3.27 1.83
N CYS A 14 -9.38 -3.59 2.92
CA CYS A 14 -10.21 -4.78 3.00
C CYS A 14 -11.36 -4.70 1.99
N ASP A 15 -11.62 -5.78 1.25
CA ASP A 15 -12.74 -5.83 0.29
C ASP A 15 -14.12 -5.80 0.94
N GLU A 16 -14.22 -6.28 2.19
CA GLU A 16 -15.51 -6.39 2.88
C GLU A 16 -15.95 -5.08 3.54
N CYS A 17 -15.04 -4.40 4.26
CA CYS A 17 -15.36 -3.17 5.00
C CYS A 17 -14.63 -1.91 4.49
N GLY A 18 -13.67 -2.04 3.59
CA GLY A 18 -12.85 -0.92 3.12
C GLY A 18 -11.81 -0.41 4.13
N CYS A 19 -11.68 -1.06 5.29
CA CYS A 19 -10.72 -0.66 6.30
C CYS A 19 -9.27 -0.91 5.83
N ARG A 20 -8.38 0.04 6.14
CA ARG A 20 -6.97 0.07 5.72
C ARG A 20 -6.02 -0.51 6.77
N TRP A 21 -6.58 -0.92 7.91
CA TRP A 21 -5.83 -1.38 9.06
C TRP A 21 -5.89 -2.89 9.13
N PHE A 22 -4.72 -3.53 9.03
CA PHE A 22 -4.57 -4.97 9.08
C PHE A 22 -3.67 -5.36 10.23
N ASP A 23 -4.08 -6.41 10.94
CA ASP A 23 -3.27 -7.04 11.96
C ASP A 23 -2.15 -7.85 11.30
N ARG A 24 -0.90 -7.54 11.66
CA ARG A 24 0.28 -8.18 11.08
C ARG A 24 0.60 -9.54 11.69
N MET A 25 0.01 -9.88 12.83
CA MET A 25 0.22 -11.16 13.50
C MET A 25 -0.68 -12.25 12.91
N THR A 26 -1.90 -11.87 12.53
CA THR A 26 -2.96 -12.78 12.08
C THR A 26 -3.30 -12.63 10.60
N ASN A 27 -2.77 -11.61 9.92
CA ASN A 27 -3.13 -11.27 8.54
C ASN A 27 -4.64 -11.12 8.36
N THR A 28 -5.31 -10.43 9.29
CA THR A 28 -6.75 -10.15 9.21
C THR A 28 -7.02 -8.66 9.26
N CYS A 29 -8.17 -8.23 8.72
CA CYS A 29 -8.65 -6.87 8.87
C CYS A 29 -8.95 -6.59 10.34
N TYR A 30 -8.49 -5.45 10.83
CA TYR A 30 -8.69 -5.08 12.23
C TYR A 30 -10.18 -4.84 12.58
N GLU A 31 -10.98 -4.40 11.60
CA GLU A 31 -12.37 -4.00 11.83
C GLU A 31 -13.36 -5.17 11.69
N CYS A 32 -13.26 -5.94 10.60
CA CYS A 32 -14.19 -7.03 10.31
C CYS A 32 -13.60 -8.43 10.52
N ALA A 33 -12.32 -8.54 10.92
CA ALA A 33 -11.58 -9.79 11.05
C ALA A 33 -11.48 -10.63 9.76
N ALA A 34 -11.83 -10.07 8.60
CA ALA A 34 -11.69 -10.77 7.32
C ALA A 34 -10.22 -11.11 7.06
N ALA A 35 -9.95 -12.34 6.64
CA ALA A 35 -8.61 -12.78 6.31
C ALA A 35 -8.09 -12.04 5.06
N VAL A 36 -6.90 -11.48 5.17
CA VAL A 36 -6.19 -10.91 4.03
C VAL A 36 -5.65 -12.09 3.23
N THR A 37 -6.19 -12.28 2.04
CA THR A 37 -5.73 -13.36 1.17
C THR A 37 -4.30 -13.08 0.71
N PRO A 38 -3.48 -14.14 0.51
CA PRO A 38 -2.15 -13.98 -0.04
C PRO A 38 -2.17 -13.35 -1.44
N GLU A 39 -3.26 -13.54 -2.19
CA GLU A 39 -3.48 -12.91 -3.50
C GLU A 39 -3.56 -11.39 -3.38
N ALA A 40 -4.32 -10.87 -2.41
CA ALA A 40 -4.42 -9.43 -2.17
C ALA A 40 -3.08 -8.81 -1.73
N LEU A 41 -2.30 -9.55 -0.92
CA LEU A 41 -0.94 -9.12 -0.55
C LEU A 41 0.01 -9.11 -1.75
N ALA A 42 -0.03 -10.15 -2.59
CA ALA A 42 0.78 -10.22 -3.80
C ALA A 42 0.44 -9.09 -4.78
N GLU A 43 -0.85 -8.78 -4.96
CA GLU A 43 -1.27 -7.66 -5.80
C GLU A 43 -0.78 -6.32 -5.24
N TYR A 44 -0.86 -6.13 -3.91
CA TYR A 44 -0.36 -4.93 -3.24
C TYR A 44 1.15 -4.78 -3.38
N GLN A 45 1.90 -5.87 -3.23
CA GLN A 45 3.35 -5.87 -3.44
C GLN A 45 3.70 -5.47 -4.87
N ARG A 46 3.03 -6.05 -5.88
CA ARG A 46 3.27 -5.67 -7.29
C ARG A 46 2.94 -4.22 -7.57
N ALA A 47 1.86 -3.69 -6.98
CA ALA A 47 1.51 -2.29 -7.11
C ALA A 47 2.57 -1.39 -6.46
N LEU A 48 3.05 -1.73 -5.26
CA LEU A 48 4.13 -1.02 -4.58
C LEU A 48 5.42 -1.02 -5.39
N GLU A 49 5.84 -2.17 -5.92
CA GLU A 49 7.03 -2.29 -6.76
C GLU A 49 6.91 -1.39 -8.00
N THR A 50 5.74 -1.38 -8.64
CA THR A 50 5.45 -0.53 -9.79
C THR A 50 5.53 0.96 -9.42
N PHE A 51 4.95 1.35 -8.28
CA PHE A 51 5.01 2.73 -7.81
C PHE A 51 6.44 3.16 -7.46
N GLN A 52 7.21 2.31 -6.79
CA GLN A 52 8.61 2.56 -6.48
C GLN A 52 9.47 2.69 -7.75
N ALA A 53 9.28 1.80 -8.72
CA ALA A 53 9.96 1.87 -10.00
C ALA A 53 9.65 3.18 -10.75
N GLN A 54 8.39 3.61 -10.75
CA GLN A 54 7.99 4.89 -11.34
C GLN A 54 8.60 6.08 -10.60
N ARG A 55 8.65 6.06 -9.26
CA ARG A 55 9.27 7.11 -8.46
C ARG A 55 10.78 7.18 -8.62
N ALA A 56 11.45 6.04 -8.81
CA ALA A 56 12.88 5.98 -9.09
C ALA A 56 13.21 6.43 -10.52
N ALA A 57 12.31 6.22 -11.48
CA ALA A 57 12.46 6.66 -12.86
C ALA A 57 12.05 8.13 -13.08
N ALA A 58 11.16 8.67 -12.25
CA ALA A 58 10.86 10.10 -12.25
C ALA A 58 12.09 10.87 -11.73
N PRO A 59 12.62 11.86 -12.46
CA PRO A 59 13.66 12.72 -11.92
C PRO A 59 13.12 13.36 -10.63
N ASP A 60 13.88 13.21 -9.56
CA ASP A 60 13.57 13.76 -8.25
C ASP A 60 13.44 15.30 -8.35
N ASN A 61 12.21 15.77 -8.50
CA ASN A 61 11.84 17.17 -8.30
C ASN A 61 11.35 17.40 -6.86
N SER A 62 11.76 16.56 -5.90
CA SER A 62 11.53 16.82 -4.48
C SER A 62 12.66 17.72 -3.99
N PRO A 63 12.39 18.85 -3.31
CA PRO A 63 13.46 19.63 -2.71
C PRO A 63 14.14 18.78 -1.65
N GLU A 64 15.42 18.49 -1.90
CA GLU A 64 16.33 17.81 -0.99
C GLU A 64 16.19 18.40 0.42
N ARG A 65 15.69 17.59 1.36
CA ARG A 65 15.57 17.99 2.76
C ARG A 65 16.95 17.82 3.39
N PRO A 66 17.66 18.90 3.80
CA PRO A 66 18.98 18.75 4.39
C PRO A 66 18.89 17.94 5.68
N ARG A 67 19.77 16.94 5.81
CA ARG A 67 19.96 16.17 7.04
C ARG A 67 20.73 17.04 8.06
N PRO A 68 20.38 17.01 9.36
CA PRO A 68 21.16 17.66 10.41
C PRO A 68 22.50 16.96 10.65
#